data_AF-W1Y4J1-F1
#
_entry.id   AF-W1Y4J1-F1
#
_cell.length_a   1.000
_cell.length_b   1.000
_cell.length_c   1.000
_cell.angle_alpha   90.00
_cell.angle_beta   90.00
_cell.angle_gamma   90.00
#
_symmetry.space_group_name_H-M   'P 1'
#
loop_
_entity.id
_entity.type
_entity.pdbx_description
1 polymer ?
#
loop_
_entity_poly.entity_id
_entity_poly.type
_entity_poly.pdbx_seq_one_letter_code
_entity_poly.pdbx_strand_id
1 'polypeptide(L)'
;GGIFQKALNISKIESFVAVTTIFLGQNEIPAIVKPFIDRLNRNELFTAICSGMASIAGSTMIGYAALGVPVEYLLAASLMAI
;
A
#
# COMPACT_ATOMS: atom_id res chain seq x y z
N GLY A 1 10.50 1.10 0.44
CA GLY A 1 10.78 0.40 -0.82
C GLY A 1 12.02 -0.46 -0.71
N GLY A 2 13.21 0.11 -0.82
CA GLY A 2 14.47 -0.64 -1.07
C GLY A 2 14.75 -1.90 -0.23
N ILE A 3 14.30 -1.97 1.03
CA ILE A 3 14.41 -3.17 1.87
C ILE A 3 13.52 -4.30 1.33
N PHE A 4 12.24 -4.03 1.04
CA PHE A 4 11.31 -4.99 0.43
C PHE A 4 11.76 -5.40 -0.97
N GLN A 5 12.31 -4.47 -1.75
CA GLN A 5 12.88 -4.79 -3.07
C GLN A 5 14.00 -5.85 -2.96
N LYS A 6 14.91 -5.68 -1.99
CA LYS A 6 16.01 -6.64 -1.76
C LYS A 6 15.55 -7.94 -1.10
N ALA A 7 14.57 -7.89 -0.20
CA ALA A 7 14.10 -9.05 0.54
C ALA A 7 13.21 -9.96 -0.31
N LEU A 8 12.31 -9.39 -1.12
CA LEU A 8 11.32 -10.12 -1.92
C LEU A 8 11.73 -10.25 -3.39
N ASN A 9 12.83 -9.62 -3.81
CA ASN A 9 13.31 -9.59 -5.20
C ASN A 9 12.24 -9.13 -6.21
N ILE A 10 11.46 -8.14 -5.79
CA ILE A 10 10.36 -7.53 -6.57
C ILE A 10 10.81 -6.27 -7.30
N SER A 11 9.96 -5.77 -8.20
CA SER A 11 10.27 -4.56 -8.96
C SER A 11 10.35 -3.31 -8.07
N LYS A 12 11.07 -2.28 -8.56
CA LYS A 12 11.13 -0.98 -7.87
C LYS A 12 9.74 -0.34 -7.74
N ILE A 13 8.87 -0.55 -8.72
CA ILE A 13 7.53 0.02 -8.73
C ILE A 13 6.65 -0.74 -7.74
N GLU A 14 6.69 -2.08 -7.72
CA GLU A 14 5.95 -2.87 -6.72
C GLU A 14 6.37 -2.51 -5.29
N SER A 15 7.68 -2.43 -5.06
CA SER A 15 8.21 -2.09 -3.75
C SER A 15 7.89 -0.66 -3.30
N PHE A 16 7.73 0.25 -4.26
CA PHE A 16 7.28 1.61 -4.00
C PHE A 16 5.79 1.61 -3.66
N VAL A 17 4.95 0.93 -4.44
CA VAL A 17 3.51 0.82 -4.21
C VAL A 17 3.24 0.18 -2.85
N ALA A 18 3.90 -0.93 -2.51
CA ALA A 18 3.74 -1.61 -1.23
C ALA A 18 4.00 -0.68 -0.04
N VAL A 19 5.06 0.13 -0.04
CA VAL A 19 5.29 1.06 1.09
C VAL A 19 4.28 2.22 1.09
N THR A 20 3.80 2.60 -0.08
CA THR A 20 2.85 3.68 -0.23
C THR A 20 1.48 3.31 0.31
N THR A 21 1.08 2.03 0.22
CA THR A 21 -0.20 1.53 0.74
C THR A 21 -0.31 1.58 2.27
N ILE A 22 0.78 1.78 3.03
CA ILE A 22 0.69 2.01 4.50
C ILE A 22 -0.09 3.29 4.81
N PHE A 23 0.07 4.30 3.96
CA PHE A 23 -0.53 5.61 4.18
C PHE A 23 -1.72 5.86 3.27
N LEU A 24 -1.62 5.39 2.02
CA LEU A 24 -2.58 5.68 0.97
C LEU A 24 -3.49 4.46 0.71
N GLY A 25 -4.78 4.72 0.56
CA GLY A 25 -5.76 3.68 0.29
C GLY A 25 -5.88 3.33 -1.19
N GLN A 26 -6.70 2.32 -1.48
CA GLN A 26 -7.03 1.88 -2.84
C GLN A 26 -7.43 3.02 -3.80
N ASN A 27 -8.05 4.08 -3.29
CA ASN A 27 -8.48 5.23 -4.09
C ASN A 27 -7.33 6.10 -4.61
N GLU A 28 -6.18 6.05 -3.94
CA GLU A 28 -5.03 6.92 -4.21
C GLU A 28 -3.94 6.16 -5.01
N ILE A 29 -3.99 4.83 -5.02
CA ILE A 29 -3.10 3.95 -5.79
C ILE A 29 -3.11 4.28 -7.29
N PRO A 30 -4.26 4.42 -7.98
CA PRO A 30 -4.27 4.75 -9.40
C PRO A 30 -3.56 6.08 -9.71
N ALA A 31 -3.66 7.07 -8.81
CA ALA A 31 -3.00 8.36 -9.01
C ALA A 31 -1.47 8.25 -8.94
N ILE A 32 -0.95 7.39 -8.05
CA ILE A 32 0.48 7.16 -7.88
C ILE A 32 1.06 6.25 -8.97
N VAL A 33 0.25 5.31 -9.45
CA VAL A 33 0.63 4.34 -10.49
C VAL A 33 0.50 4.95 -11.90
N LYS A 34 -0.33 6.00 -12.07
CA LYS A 34 -0.56 6.73 -13.34
C LYS A 34 0.71 7.08 -14.14
N PRO A 35 1.76 7.69 -13.56
CA PRO A 35 2.99 8.02 -14.31
C PRO A 35 3.81 6.79 -14.73
N PHE A 36 3.52 5.61 -14.19
CA PHE A 36 4.22 4.36 -14.47
C PHE A 36 3.38 3.37 -15.28
N ILE A 37 2.13 3.70 -15.61
CA ILE A 37 1.14 2.77 -16.20
C ILE A 37 1.60 2.20 -17.55
N ASP A 38 2.31 3.00 -18.35
CA ASP A 38 2.83 2.58 -19.66
C ASP A 38 4.06 1.65 -19.56
N ARG A 39 4.66 1.56 -18.37
CA ARG A 39 5.87 0.77 -18.10
C ARG A 39 5.61 -0.41 -17.16
N LEU A 40 4.37 -0.57 -16.69
CA LEU A 40 3.97 -1.57 -15.73
C LEU A 40 3.56 -2.87 -16.42
N ASN A 41 4.11 -3.98 -15.95
CA ASN A 41 3.67 -5.31 -16.29
C ASN A 41 2.35 -5.64 -15.58
N ARG A 42 1.58 -6.58 -16.16
CA ARG A 42 0.33 -7.07 -15.56
C ARG A 42 0.50 -7.55 -14.13
N ASN A 43 1.61 -8.22 -13.82
CA ASN A 43 1.88 -8.72 -12.48
C ASN A 43 2.08 -7.58 -11.48
N GLU A 44 2.84 -6.55 -11.86
CA GLU A 44 3.08 -5.39 -10.99
C GLU A 44 1.80 -4.59 -10.74
N LEU A 45 0.95 -4.46 -11.76
CA LEU A 45 -0.37 -3.85 -11.62
C LEU A 45 -1.28 -4.66 -10.70
N PHE A 46 -1.25 -6.00 -10.80
CA PHE A 46 -2.01 -6.88 -9.93
C PHE A 46 -1.53 -6.76 -8.48
N THR A 47 -0.22 -6.80 -8.23
CA THR A 47 0.37 -6.60 -6.90
C THR A 47 -0.03 -5.24 -6.33
N ALA A 48 -0.01 -4.18 -7.15
CA ALA A 48 -0.42 -2.85 -6.72
C ALA A 48 -1.90 -2.79 -6.26
N ILE A 49 -2.80 -3.43 -7.00
CA ILE A 49 -4.22 -3.47 -6.67
C ILE A 49 -4.47 -4.33 -5.42
N CYS A 50 -3.84 -5.51 -5.33
CA CYS A 50 -3.94 -6.38 -4.16
C CYS A 50 -3.42 -5.68 -2.90
N SER A 51 -2.27 -5.02 -2.98
CA SER A 51 -1.68 -4.28 -1.88
C SER A 51 -2.58 -3.12 -1.43
N GLY A 52 -3.21 -2.40 -2.38
CA GLY A 52 -4.17 -1.34 -2.08
C GLY A 52 -5.45 -1.83 -1.39
N MET A 53 -5.87 -3.08 -1.64
CA MET A 53 -7.04 -3.71 -1.00
C MET A 53 -6.70 -4.37 0.34
N ALA A 54 -5.45 -4.79 0.53
CA ALA A 54 -4.99 -5.36 1.79
C ALA A 54 -4.80 -4.30 2.88
N SER A 55 -4.51 -3.05 2.50
CA SER A 55 -4.28 -1.97 3.44
C SER A 55 -5.50 -1.07 3.67
N ILE A 56 -5.42 -0.27 4.72
CA ILE A 56 -6.43 0.71 5.15
C ILE A 56 -5.85 2.11 4.89
N ALA A 57 -6.64 3.01 4.31
CA ALA A 57 -6.22 4.39 4.12
C ALA A 57 -5.94 5.08 5.46
N GLY A 58 -4.96 5.99 5.54
CA GLY A 58 -4.73 6.77 6.75
C GLY A 58 -5.96 7.58 7.18
N SER A 59 -6.79 8.02 6.23
CA SER A 59 -8.06 8.69 6.50
C SER A 59 -9.08 7.79 7.21
N THR A 60 -9.21 6.52 6.80
CA THR A 60 -10.09 5.56 7.45
C THR A 60 -9.51 5.03 8.77
N MET A 61 -8.19 4.95 8.91
CA MET A 61 -7.50 4.67 10.17
C MET A 61 -7.88 5.69 11.26
N ILE A 62 -7.85 6.99 10.96
CA ILE A 62 -8.27 8.05 11.90
C ILE A 62 -9.76 7.91 12.22
N GLY A 63 -10.59 7.54 11.24
CA GLY A 63 -12.01 7.24 11.46
C GLY A 63 -12.22 6.10 12.46
N TYR A 64 -11.47 5.00 12.34
CA TYR A 64 -11.54 3.90 13.30
C TYR A 64 -10.98 4.27 14.68
N ALA A 65 -9.95 5.10 14.74
CA ALA A 65 -9.45 5.65 15.99
C ALA A 65 -10.53 6.49 16.71
N ALA A 66 -11.28 7.30 15.97
CA ALA A 66 -12.40 8.09 16.51
C ALA A 66 -13.56 7.22 17.01
N LEU A 67 -13.72 6.00 16.48
CA LEU A 67 -14.68 5.00 16.97
C LEU A 67 -14.19 4.25 18.23
N GLY A 68 -12.99 4.56 18.74
CA GLY A 68 -12.42 3.97 19.95
C GLY A 68 -11.53 2.74 19.71
N VAL A 69 -11.17 2.44 18.47
CA VAL A 69 -10.22 1.35 18.17
C VAL A 69 -8.78 1.81 18.52
N PRO A 70 -7.98 0.99 19.23
CA PRO A 70 -6.59 1.33 19.55
C PRO A 70 -5.78 1.58 18.28
N VAL A 71 -5.18 2.78 18.20
CA VAL A 71 -4.38 3.19 17.04
C VAL A 71 -3.20 2.26 16.82
N GLU A 72 -2.63 1.70 17.89
CA GLU A 72 -1.50 0.75 17.80
C GLU A 72 -1.85 -0.48 16.97
N TYR A 73 -3.06 -1.01 17.11
CA TYR A 73 -3.52 -2.17 16.34
C TYR A 73 -3.78 -1.83 14.89
N LEU A 74 -4.33 -0.64 14.61
CA LEU A 74 -4.54 -0.19 13.24
C LEU A 74 -3.21 0.06 12.52
N LEU A 75 -2.23 0.62 13.23
CA LEU A 75 -0.88 0.84 12.71
C LEU A 75 -0.18 -0.49 12.44
N ALA A 76 -0.26 -1.44 13.38
CA ALA A 76 0.32 -2.77 13.24
C ALA A 76 -0.31 -3.55 12.06
N ALA A 77 -1.65 -3.51 11.94
CA ALA A 77 -2.36 -4.16 10.83
C ALA A 77 -1.97 -3.55 9.47
N SER A 78 -1.85 -2.22 9.40
CA SER A 78 -1.46 -1.53 8.17
C SER A 78 -0.01 -1.80 7.77
N LEU A 79 0.90 -2.01 8.74
CA LEU A 79 2.28 -2.47 8.47
C LEU A 79 2.36 -3.95 8.05
N MET A 80 1.50 -4.81 8.59
CA MET A 80 1.43 -6.24 8.24
C MET A 80 0.76 -6.50 6.88
N ALA A 81 0.03 -5.53 6.33
CA ALA A 81 -0.66 -5.67 5.04
C ALA A 81 0.29 -5.66 3.82
N ILE A 82 1.60 -5.46 4.03
CA ILE A 82 2.67 -5.47 3.02
C ILE A 82 3.29 -6.86 2.85
#